data_AF-A0A060XNV9-F1
#
_entry.id   AF-A0A060XNV9-F1
#
_cell.length_a   1.000
_cell.length_b   1.000
_cell.length_c   1.000
_cell.angle_alpha   90.00
_cell.angle_beta   90.00
_cell.angle_gamma   90.00
#
_symmetry.space_group_name_H-M   'P 1'
#
loop_
_entity.id
_entity.type
_entity.pdbx_description
1 polymer ?
#
loop_
_entity_poly.entity_id
_entity_poly.type
_entity_poly.pdbx_seq_one_letter_code
_entity_poly.pdbx_strand_id
1 'polypeptide(L)'
;MKCPRYSKTRVAYPCHRLCRSVHTSVNKYSPITRRDRSFHINDVDVQVEFKSHQWFGATVRSHGNTVLACAPRYYWRTEHDAPFSDATGTCYLSVDNLKTFVEYAPCRTERHGPAGQGYCQGGFSADFTKDGKVVLGGPGSFYWQGECTSRFMIGSY
;
A
#
# COMPACT_ATOMS: atom_id res chain seq x y z
N MET A 1 27.97 -2.87 -7.20
CA MET A 1 27.29 -1.82 -7.98
C MET A 1 27.44 -0.50 -7.24
N LYS A 2 28.21 0.44 -7.80
CA LYS A 2 28.41 1.79 -7.22
C LYS A 2 27.32 2.70 -7.78
N CYS A 3 26.56 3.37 -6.91
CA CYS A 3 25.69 4.47 -7.32
C CYS A 3 26.56 5.62 -7.89
N PRO A 4 26.35 6.07 -9.14
CA PRO A 4 27.13 7.17 -9.68
C PRO A 4 26.72 8.49 -9.03
N ARG A 5 27.72 9.28 -8.62
CA ARG A 5 27.57 10.69 -8.26
C ARG A 5 27.14 11.46 -9.50
N TYR A 6 25.89 11.91 -9.57
CA TYR A 6 25.39 12.75 -10.65
C TYR A 6 25.50 14.23 -10.22
N SER A 7 26.51 14.95 -10.75
CA SER A 7 26.52 16.41 -10.74
C SER A 7 25.86 16.91 -12.02
N LYS A 8 24.97 17.89 -11.84
CA LYS A 8 24.41 18.88 -12.77
C LYS A 8 22.95 19.10 -12.38
N THR A 9 22.72 20.26 -11.76
CA THR A 9 21.47 21.04 -11.67
C THR A 9 20.24 20.35 -12.26
N ARG A 10 19.68 19.40 -11.51
CA ARG A 10 18.28 19.02 -11.62
C ARG A 10 17.58 19.70 -10.46
N VAL A 11 16.55 20.48 -10.76
CA VAL A 11 15.54 20.85 -9.75
C VAL A 11 14.98 19.52 -9.27
N ALA A 12 15.48 19.02 -8.14
CA ALA A 12 14.92 17.86 -7.47
C ALA A 12 13.57 18.32 -6.93
N TYR A 13 12.51 18.13 -7.73
CA TYR A 13 11.17 18.32 -7.22
C TYR A 13 11.01 17.36 -6.04
N PRO A 14 10.70 17.84 -4.83
CA PRO A 14 10.49 16.94 -3.70
C PRO A 14 9.40 15.95 -4.09
N CYS A 15 9.63 14.65 -3.89
CA CYS A 15 8.66 13.57 -4.23
C CYS A 15 7.24 13.90 -3.74
N HIS A 16 7.11 14.62 -2.63
CA HIS A 16 5.85 15.16 -2.10
C HIS A 16 5.02 15.99 -3.09
N ARG A 17 5.63 16.75 -4.01
CA ARG A 17 4.89 17.58 -4.98
C ARG A 17 4.34 16.79 -6.16
N LEU A 18 4.85 15.60 -6.43
CA LEU A 18 4.43 14.75 -7.55
C LEU A 18 3.42 13.67 -7.11
N CYS A 19 3.43 13.29 -5.84
CA CYS A 19 2.57 12.24 -5.32
C CYS A 19 1.25 12.80 -4.79
N ARG A 20 0.14 12.16 -5.18
CA ARG A 20 -1.20 12.51 -4.72
C ARG A 20 -1.27 12.31 -3.21
N SER A 21 -1.60 13.37 -2.47
CA SER A 21 -1.87 13.23 -1.04
C SER A 21 -3.24 12.58 -0.87
N VAL A 22 -3.27 11.39 -0.25
CA VAL A 22 -4.51 10.66 -0.04
C VAL A 22 -4.99 10.91 1.39
N HIS A 23 -6.27 11.26 1.56
CA HIS A 23 -6.96 11.28 2.85
C HIS A 23 -7.81 10.01 2.96
N THR A 24 -7.18 8.87 3.20
CA THR A 24 -7.89 7.65 3.60
C THR A 24 -7.95 7.59 5.11
N SER A 25 -9.13 7.40 5.67
CA SER A 25 -9.32 7.04 7.07
C SER A 25 -8.62 5.70 7.32
N VAL A 26 -7.62 5.72 8.19
CA VAL A 26 -6.95 4.52 8.70
C VAL A 26 -7.92 3.84 9.67
N ASN A 27 -8.90 3.10 9.14
CA ASN A 27 -9.99 2.56 9.96
C ASN A 27 -9.96 1.04 10.12
N LYS A 28 -8.85 0.36 9.79
CA LYS A 28 -8.73 -1.07 10.08
C LYS A 28 -7.36 -1.38 10.67
N TYR A 29 -7.33 -1.60 11.98
CA TYR A 29 -6.38 -2.54 12.58
C TYR A 29 -6.61 -3.88 11.89
N SER A 30 -5.85 -4.17 10.84
CA SER A 30 -5.77 -5.51 10.30
C SER A 30 -4.55 -6.15 10.97
N PRO A 31 -4.73 -7.10 11.89
CA PRO A 31 -3.60 -7.80 12.45
C PRO A 31 -2.91 -8.59 11.33
N ILE A 32 -1.58 -8.53 11.28
CA ILE A 32 -0.72 -9.32 10.35
C ILE A 32 -0.94 -10.85 10.53
N THR A 33 -1.67 -11.24 11.57
CA THR A 33 -2.09 -12.62 11.85
C THR A 33 -2.87 -13.28 10.71
N ARG A 34 -2.83 -14.62 10.69
CA ARG A 34 -3.52 -15.53 9.76
C ARG A 34 -5.07 -15.50 9.83
N ARG A 35 -5.70 -14.55 10.54
CA ARG A 35 -7.15 -14.39 10.43
C ARG A 35 -7.46 -13.80 9.06
N ASP A 36 -8.08 -14.61 8.21
CA ASP A 36 -8.52 -14.22 6.88
C ASP A 36 -9.85 -13.46 7.03
N ARG A 37 -9.97 -12.32 6.34
CA ARG A 37 -11.24 -11.58 6.27
C ARG A 37 -12.21 -12.39 5.41
N SER A 38 -13.42 -12.63 5.93
CA SER A 38 -14.54 -13.23 5.21
C SER A 38 -15.67 -12.21 5.01
N PHE A 39 -16.40 -12.33 3.91
CA PHE A 39 -17.69 -11.68 3.71
C PHE A 39 -18.78 -12.73 3.71
N HIS A 40 -19.91 -12.41 4.32
CA HIS A 40 -21.10 -13.24 4.29
C HIS A 40 -21.98 -12.83 3.10
N ILE A 41 -21.90 -13.58 2.00
CA ILE A 41 -22.60 -13.28 0.75
C ILE A 41 -23.53 -14.46 0.44
N ASN A 42 -24.84 -14.20 0.30
CA ASN A 42 -25.85 -15.23 -0.03
C ASN A 42 -25.78 -16.49 0.86
N ASP A 43 -25.66 -16.31 2.18
CA ASP A 43 -25.54 -17.41 3.17
C ASP A 43 -24.25 -18.26 3.09
N VAL A 44 -23.22 -17.72 2.43
CA VAL A 44 -21.90 -18.35 2.32
C VAL A 44 -20.81 -17.39 2.81
N ASP A 45 -19.94 -17.88 3.69
CA ASP A 45 -18.71 -17.18 4.06
C ASP A 45 -17.67 -17.29 2.94
N VAL A 46 -17.39 -16.18 2.28
CA VAL A 46 -16.42 -16.08 1.19
C VAL A 46 -15.14 -15.43 1.70
N GLN A 47 -14.01 -16.12 1.55
CA GLN A 47 -12.70 -15.54 1.83
C GLN A 47 -12.40 -14.38 0.87
N VAL A 48 -12.04 -13.23 1.44
CA VAL A 48 -11.88 -11.96 0.75
C VAL A 48 -10.42 -11.61 0.49
N GLU A 49 -9.57 -12.07 1.40
CA GLU A 49 -8.17 -11.71 1.48
C GLU A 49 -7.31 -12.94 1.18
N PHE A 50 -6.50 -12.86 0.12
CA PHE A 50 -5.59 -13.94 -0.27
C PHE A 50 -4.16 -13.54 0.09
N LYS A 51 -3.65 -14.07 1.21
CA LYS A 51 -2.31 -13.77 1.73
C LYS A 51 -1.20 -14.66 1.14
N SER A 52 -1.56 -15.74 0.45
CA SER A 52 -0.61 -16.68 -0.17
C SER A 52 0.16 -16.00 -1.32
N HIS A 53 1.49 -16.16 -1.33
CA HIS A 53 2.38 -15.59 -2.35
C HIS A 53 2.21 -14.06 -2.58
N GLN A 54 1.75 -13.32 -1.56
CA GLN A 54 1.52 -11.86 -1.64
C GLN A 54 2.80 -11.02 -1.71
N TRP A 55 3.97 -11.65 -1.55
CA TRP A 55 5.29 -11.01 -1.54
C TRP A 55 5.44 -9.97 -0.41
N PHE A 56 4.94 -10.30 0.78
CA PHE A 56 5.14 -9.45 1.95
C PHE A 56 6.63 -9.32 2.28
N GLY A 57 7.10 -8.08 2.40
CA GLY A 57 8.52 -7.77 2.57
C GLY A 57 9.28 -7.54 1.27
N ALA A 58 8.62 -7.53 0.10
CA ALA A 58 9.27 -7.13 -1.16
C ALA A 58 9.81 -5.70 -1.10
N THR A 59 9.14 -4.83 -0.36
CA THR A 59 9.62 -3.49 -0.01
C THR A 59 9.60 -3.32 1.50
N VAL A 60 10.75 -2.97 2.08
CA VAL A 60 10.89 -2.65 3.50
C VAL A 60 11.65 -1.33 3.65
N ARG A 61 11.12 -0.41 4.45
CA ARG A 61 11.73 0.89 4.77
C ARG A 61 11.53 1.22 6.24
N SER A 62 12.44 2.00 6.81
CA SER A 62 12.37 2.44 8.20
C SER A 62 12.66 3.92 8.32
N HIS A 63 12.00 4.58 9.26
CA HIS A 63 12.25 5.97 9.61
C HIS A 63 12.00 6.17 11.10
N GLY A 64 13.05 6.51 11.87
CA GLY A 64 12.98 6.54 13.34
C GLY A 64 12.53 5.20 13.92
N ASN A 65 11.47 5.23 14.72
CA ASN A 65 10.88 4.06 15.40
C ASN A 65 9.77 3.37 14.58
N THR A 66 9.67 3.71 13.29
CA THR A 66 8.65 3.17 12.39
C THR A 66 9.27 2.31 11.30
N VAL A 67 8.57 1.21 10.96
CA VAL A 67 8.98 0.28 9.91
C VAL A 67 7.79 0.01 9.01
N LEU A 68 7.97 0.21 7.71
CA LEU A 68 6.98 -0.08 6.68
C LEU A 68 7.41 -1.34 5.92
N ALA A 69 6.49 -2.29 5.77
CA ALA A 69 6.68 -3.48 4.95
C ALA A 69 5.48 -3.68 4.02
N CYS A 70 5.73 -3.90 2.73
CA CYS A 70 4.69 -3.99 1.71
C CYS A 70 4.58 -5.38 1.08
N ALA A 71 3.37 -5.72 0.65
CA ALA A 71 2.98 -6.90 -0.12
C ALA A 71 2.35 -6.45 -1.45
N PRO A 72 3.14 -6.19 -2.50
CA PRO A 72 2.63 -5.64 -3.77
C PRO A 72 1.78 -6.64 -4.57
N ARG A 73 1.85 -7.94 -4.27
CA ARG A 73 0.99 -8.97 -4.88
C ARG A 73 -0.20 -9.36 -3.99
N TYR A 74 -0.52 -8.52 -3.02
CA TYR A 74 -1.73 -8.71 -2.22
C TYR A 74 -2.98 -8.60 -3.09
N TYR A 75 -3.82 -9.64 -3.03
CA TYR A 75 -5.09 -9.70 -3.75
C TYR A 75 -6.26 -9.46 -2.79
N TRP A 76 -7.21 -8.65 -3.28
CA TRP A 76 -8.46 -8.35 -2.62
C TRP A 76 -9.62 -8.79 -3.51
N ARG A 77 -10.55 -9.57 -2.94
CA ARG A 77 -11.84 -9.83 -3.57
C ARG A 77 -12.79 -8.71 -3.24
N THR A 78 -13.46 -8.17 -4.25
CA THR A 78 -14.48 -7.14 -4.06
C THR A 78 -15.76 -7.73 -3.44
N GLU A 79 -16.55 -6.90 -2.75
CA GLU A 79 -17.85 -7.28 -2.17
C GLU A 79 -18.94 -7.51 -3.24
N HIS A 80 -18.61 -7.39 -4.52
CA HIS A 80 -19.55 -7.50 -5.64
C HIS A 80 -19.66 -8.95 -6.17
N ASP A 81 -20.82 -9.26 -6.75
CA ASP A 81 -21.14 -10.58 -7.31
C ASP A 81 -20.13 -11.05 -8.38
N ALA A 82 -19.51 -10.12 -9.10
CA ALA A 82 -18.39 -10.41 -9.98
C ALA A 82 -17.10 -10.52 -9.16
N PRO A 83 -16.44 -11.70 -9.12
CA PRO A 83 -15.20 -11.90 -8.37
C PRO A 83 -14.03 -11.20 -9.08
N PHE A 84 -13.90 -9.89 -8.92
CA PHE A 84 -12.69 -9.20 -9.30
C PHE A 84 -11.59 -9.58 -8.30
N SER A 85 -10.54 -10.24 -8.78
CA SER A 85 -9.32 -10.50 -8.02
C SER A 85 -8.35 -9.36 -8.24
N ASP A 86 -8.59 -8.24 -7.54
CA ASP A 86 -7.80 -7.03 -7.71
C ASP A 86 -6.46 -7.16 -6.95
N ALA A 87 -5.35 -7.12 -7.69
CA ALA A 87 -3.98 -7.03 -7.16
C ALA A 87 -3.65 -5.60 -6.67
N THR A 88 -4.39 -5.13 -5.66
CA THR A 88 -4.29 -3.74 -5.18
C THR A 88 -2.97 -3.43 -4.47
N GLY A 89 -2.36 -4.43 -3.83
CA GLY A 89 -1.21 -4.23 -2.94
C GLY A 89 -1.61 -3.68 -1.56
N THR A 90 -0.81 -3.98 -0.55
CA THR A 90 -1.00 -3.44 0.82
C THR A 90 0.35 -3.23 1.49
N CYS A 91 0.42 -2.32 2.45
CA CYS A 91 1.57 -2.14 3.33
C CYS A 91 1.14 -2.19 4.79
N TYR A 92 2.06 -2.60 5.66
CA TYR A 92 1.90 -2.58 7.09
C TYR A 92 2.97 -1.68 7.69
N LEU A 93 2.53 -0.72 8.49
CA LEU A 93 3.39 0.17 9.24
C LEU A 93 3.41 -0.27 10.70
N SER A 94 4.58 -0.61 11.20
CA SER A 94 4.86 -0.66 12.62
C SER A 94 5.11 0.76 13.15
N VAL A 95 4.48 1.10 14.27
CA VAL A 95 4.80 2.28 15.08
C VAL A 95 5.27 1.86 16.49
N ASP A 96 5.98 2.77 17.15
CA ASP A 96 6.50 2.60 18.52
C ASP A 96 7.35 1.34 18.75
N ASN A 97 8.29 1.05 17.82
CA ASN A 97 9.19 -0.11 17.90
C ASN A 97 8.45 -1.46 17.91
N LEU A 98 7.64 -1.71 16.86
CA LEU A 98 6.92 -2.98 16.64
C LEU A 98 5.79 -3.26 17.64
N LYS A 99 5.35 -2.26 18.42
CA LYS A 99 4.24 -2.42 19.38
C LYS A 99 2.88 -2.43 18.69
N THR A 100 2.72 -1.58 17.68
CA THR A 100 1.45 -1.35 17.01
C THR A 100 1.63 -1.47 15.51
N PHE A 101 0.68 -2.12 14.84
CA PHE A 101 0.69 -2.30 13.39
C PHE A 101 -0.56 -1.71 12.76
N VAL A 102 -0.36 -0.96 11.68
CA VAL A 102 -1.40 -0.28 10.93
C VAL A 102 -1.34 -0.71 9.47
N GLU A 103 -2.46 -1.14 8.91
CA GLU A 103 -2.57 -1.44 7.48
C GLU A 103 -2.73 -0.13 6.69
N TYR A 104 -1.93 0.03 5.64
CA TYR A 104 -2.01 1.13 4.68
C TYR A 104 -2.14 0.56 3.25
N ALA A 105 -3.36 0.60 2.73
CA ALA A 105 -3.73 0.07 1.41
C ALA A 105 -4.50 1.12 0.58
N PRO A 106 -3.85 2.20 0.12
CA PRO A 106 -4.54 3.33 -0.53
C PRO A 106 -5.18 3.00 -1.88
N CYS A 107 -4.77 1.89 -2.51
CA CYS A 107 -5.33 1.42 -3.78
C CYS A 107 -6.51 0.46 -3.63
N ARG A 108 -6.86 0.06 -2.39
CA ARG A 108 -8.07 -0.70 -2.10
C ARG A 108 -9.25 0.26 -2.04
N THR A 109 -9.79 0.60 -3.21
CA THR A 109 -10.92 1.52 -3.40
C THR A 109 -12.03 0.85 -4.21
N GLU A 110 -13.15 1.54 -4.44
CA GLU A 110 -14.26 1.10 -5.29
C GLU A 110 -13.92 1.12 -6.80
N ARG A 111 -12.73 1.63 -7.18
CA ARG A 111 -12.28 1.72 -8.58
C ARG A 111 -11.60 0.41 -8.99
N HIS A 112 -12.40 -0.60 -9.30
CA HIS A 112 -11.91 -1.94 -9.60
C HIS A 112 -11.32 -2.11 -11.01
N GLY A 113 -10.64 -3.24 -11.21
CA GLY A 113 -10.13 -3.64 -12.52
C GLY A 113 -8.99 -2.76 -13.07
N PRO A 114 -8.57 -3.00 -14.32
CA PRO A 114 -7.43 -2.32 -14.92
C PRO A 114 -7.70 -0.85 -15.23
N ALA A 115 -8.96 -0.47 -15.48
CA ALA A 115 -9.34 0.93 -15.69
C ALA A 115 -9.21 1.78 -14.42
N GLY A 116 -9.29 1.16 -13.25
CA GLY A 116 -9.19 1.80 -11.94
C GLY A 116 -7.86 1.52 -11.25
N GLN A 117 -7.93 1.24 -9.96
CA GLN A 117 -6.79 0.92 -9.08
C GLN A 117 -6.72 -0.57 -8.73
N GLY A 118 -7.56 -1.41 -9.35
CA GLY A 118 -7.61 -2.85 -9.07
C GLY A 118 -6.28 -3.57 -9.28
N TYR A 119 -5.45 -3.08 -10.21
CA TYR A 119 -4.10 -3.61 -10.47
C TYR A 119 -2.98 -2.69 -9.99
N CYS A 120 -3.29 -1.73 -9.11
CA CYS A 120 -2.32 -0.74 -8.65
C CYS A 120 -1.00 -1.33 -8.15
N GLN A 121 -1.04 -2.44 -7.39
CA GLN A 121 0.12 -3.04 -6.73
C GLN A 121 0.86 -2.03 -5.83
N GLY A 122 0.09 -1.26 -5.06
CA GLY A 122 0.61 -0.23 -4.16
C GLY A 122 1.61 -0.81 -3.17
N GLY A 123 2.79 -0.19 -3.08
CA GLY A 123 3.91 -0.69 -2.29
C GLY A 123 4.93 -1.51 -3.07
N PHE A 124 4.78 -1.60 -4.40
CA PHE A 124 5.83 -2.10 -5.30
C PHE A 124 7.13 -1.29 -5.12
N SER A 125 7.00 0.01 -4.90
CA SER A 125 8.06 0.88 -4.38
C SER A 125 7.52 1.72 -3.23
N ALA A 126 8.39 2.05 -2.28
CA ALA A 126 8.04 2.87 -1.14
C ALA A 126 9.27 3.61 -0.59
N ASP A 127 9.03 4.77 0.00
CA ASP A 127 10.03 5.49 0.78
C ASP A 127 9.40 6.37 1.87
N PHE A 128 10.23 6.79 2.82
CA PHE A 128 9.89 7.84 3.77
C PHE A 128 10.52 9.16 3.34
N THR A 129 9.77 10.23 3.53
CA THR A 129 10.31 11.58 3.41
C THR A 129 11.02 11.97 4.71
N LYS A 130 11.82 13.04 4.69
CA LYS A 130 12.57 13.50 5.88
C LYS A 130 11.67 13.85 7.07
N ASP A 131 10.43 14.26 6.79
CA ASP A 131 9.37 14.56 7.75
C ASP A 131 8.55 13.33 8.16
N GLY A 132 8.94 12.12 7.74
CA GLY A 132 8.29 10.87 8.13
C GLY A 132 6.99 10.56 7.39
N LYS A 133 6.67 11.26 6.29
CA LYS A 133 5.53 10.90 5.42
C LYS A 133 5.88 9.64 4.63
N VAL A 134 4.92 8.73 4.53
CA VAL A 134 5.04 7.56 3.66
C VAL A 134 4.70 7.95 2.23
N VAL A 135 5.51 7.51 1.28
CA VAL A 135 5.29 7.61 -0.16
C VAL A 135 5.26 6.21 -0.75
N LEU A 136 4.19 5.86 -1.46
CA LEU A 136 4.04 4.57 -2.15
C LEU A 136 3.90 4.78 -3.66
N GLY A 137 4.59 3.94 -4.42
CA GLY A 137 4.36 3.76 -5.84
C GLY A 137 3.49 2.53 -6.11
N GLY A 138 2.54 2.69 -7.03
CA GLY A 138 1.70 1.63 -7.56
C GLY A 138 1.75 1.65 -9.09
N PRO A 139 2.49 0.75 -9.76
CA PRO A 139 2.72 0.82 -11.20
C PRO A 139 1.49 0.48 -12.05
N GLY A 140 0.50 -0.24 -11.52
CA GLY A 140 -0.61 -0.77 -12.34
C GLY A 140 -1.92 0.02 -12.29
N SER A 141 -1.95 1.19 -11.65
CA SER A 141 -3.14 2.04 -11.65
C SER A 141 -3.43 2.59 -13.05
N PHE A 142 -4.71 2.68 -13.41
CA PHE A 142 -5.24 3.29 -14.63
C PHE A 142 -4.59 2.76 -15.91
N TYR A 143 -4.75 1.47 -16.19
CA TYR A 143 -4.11 0.76 -17.31
C TYR A 143 -2.58 0.94 -17.29
N TRP A 144 -1.97 0.71 -16.13
CA TRP A 144 -0.51 0.80 -15.93
C TRP A 144 0.12 2.17 -16.24
N GLN A 145 -0.67 3.25 -16.21
CA GLN A 145 -0.11 4.61 -16.14
C GLN A 145 0.71 4.80 -14.86
N GLY A 146 0.28 4.12 -13.79
CA GLY A 146 0.90 4.19 -12.48
C GLY A 146 0.38 5.36 -11.63
N GLU A 147 0.56 5.24 -10.33
CA GLU A 147 0.18 6.25 -9.36
C GLU A 147 1.24 6.34 -8.27
N CYS A 148 1.47 7.56 -7.78
CA CYS A 148 2.20 7.78 -6.55
C CYS A 148 1.26 8.37 -5.50
N THR A 149 1.19 7.74 -4.33
CA THR A 149 0.37 8.19 -3.20
C THR A 149 1.26 8.53 -2.02
N SER A 150 0.82 9.50 -1.22
CA SER A 150 1.54 9.84 0.01
C SER A 150 0.59 10.18 1.14
N ARG A 151 0.96 9.80 2.37
CA ARG A 151 0.14 10.04 3.58
C ARG A 151 1.03 10.25 4.81
N PHE A 152 0.62 11.20 5.65
CA PHE A 152 1.15 11.29 7.01
C PHE A 152 0.54 10.18 7.84
N MET A 153 1.38 9.25 8.24
CA MET A 153 1.00 8.19 9.17
C MET A 153 1.17 8.79 10.57
N ILE A 154 0.11 9.42 11.07
CA ILE A 154 0.08 9.91 12.45
C ILE A 154 0.09 8.65 13.32
N GLY A 155 1.20 8.39 14.01
CA GLY A 155 1.15 7.58 15.22
C GLY A 155 0.20 8.30 16.16
N SER A 156 -0.91 7.65 16.52
CA SER A 156 -1.84 8.17 17.51
C SER A 156 -1.02 8.61 18.74
N TYR A 157 -0.94 9.92 18.97
CA TYR A 157 -0.48 10.48 20.24
C TYR A 157 -1.51 10.16 21.32
#